data_AF-A0A3C0IA25-F1
#
_entry.id   AF-A0A3C0IA25-F1
#
_cell.length_a   1.000
_cell.length_b   1.000
_cell.length_c   1.000
_cell.angle_alpha   90.00
_cell.angle_beta   90.00
_cell.angle_gamma   90.00
#
_symmetry.space_group_name_H-M   'P 1'
#
loop_
_entity.id
_entity.type
_entity.pdbx_description
1 polymer ?
#
loop_
_entity_poly.entity_id
_entity_poly.type
_entity_poly.pdbx_seq_one_letter_code
_entity_poly.pdbx_strand_id
1 'polypeptide(L)'
;MWQIEFSILSKVFSFFSALYTNRCNILFASAEAALRSKVQFVGRLFIWVIGLLVLLAASTPVWSQPVLINQIKINRNIAPSAFYLDDIGGQMTIEQIEQPSVQNKFVPYQARTTHSQINPNRALWIKLDIQNQMDASYFIEIVSLRYDSLAFFSFDPITNRWKKIAYSGLQTYRQRNYKWIYQLFEVQPNSHRTYYFRLRSHHSLDFQINLLDYSNFLDKVINKSYLYGLYYGFAFLVVLFGFLIYLSTRLPIYLYYTCSILGAALGLMALSGHGFVILWPNLPILNYYFVSIVALSYLPNLWFTVHFLKLHSHHKPLAWIAAIFPVLSTATVVANILGSVTISTSLALFTISSFAAFSLFASLYCYLKGDTLSRYFVFGWISFLLSILVVALYFYKLVPYFPGINELLFIGSGLDILFISFAVAQFIKQQTKEKQELEEAAIHFMKESQEMLEVQNQTLERLVNERTEEVQTQNEELAQSRDELMAQREHLESQNQIIESQYEQLKTLSENLEKIVEERTKQLSETNHTLIQQNIQLEQFAYIIAHNLRAPAAQLLGLSNIFDYNTAHAPQDVELIRLIKQSSDDLMQAIHDLDEILEIKKGGQYTFEWIDLETVTEEVIAALEQEIEESKAI
;
A
#
# COMPACT_ATOMS: atom_id res chain seq x y z
N MET A 1 28.56 43.03 12.26
CA MET A 1 27.37 42.85 13.12
C MET A 1 26.67 41.51 12.91
N TRP A 2 26.58 40.99 11.67
CA TRP A 2 25.86 39.74 11.34
C TRP A 2 26.49 38.40 11.79
N GLN A 3 27.79 38.34 12.11
CA GLN A 3 28.43 37.10 12.59
C GLN A 3 28.21 36.80 14.09
N ILE A 4 27.81 37.81 14.88
CA ILE A 4 27.62 37.64 16.33
C ILE A 4 26.21 37.07 16.63
N GLU A 5 25.20 37.40 15.82
CA GLU A 5 23.82 36.92 16.03
C GLU A 5 23.64 35.42 15.71
N PHE A 6 24.36 34.88 14.71
CA PHE A 6 24.25 33.46 14.33
C PHE A 6 24.87 32.51 15.37
N SER A 7 25.94 32.96 16.05
CA SER A 7 26.59 32.22 17.14
C SER A 7 25.69 32.09 18.37
N ILE A 8 24.91 33.13 18.65
CA ILE A 8 23.96 33.15 19.77
C ILE A 8 22.77 32.24 19.47
N LEU A 9 22.18 32.32 18.26
CA LEU A 9 21.07 31.45 17.85
C LEU A 9 21.44 29.96 17.83
N SER A 10 22.65 29.61 17.35
CA SER A 10 23.16 28.23 17.37
C SER A 10 23.36 27.69 18.81
N LYS A 11 23.87 28.52 19.73
CA LYS A 11 24.01 28.16 21.15
C LYS A 11 22.66 28.03 21.85
N VAL A 12 21.67 28.84 21.48
CA VAL A 12 20.31 28.74 22.01
C VAL A 12 19.63 27.45 21.51
N PHE A 13 19.77 27.11 20.22
CA PHE A 13 19.20 25.87 19.67
C PHE A 13 19.85 24.61 20.24
N SER A 14 21.17 24.60 20.42
CA SER A 14 21.88 23.48 21.06
C SER A 14 21.51 23.34 22.54
N PHE A 15 21.29 24.47 23.24
CA PHE A 15 20.81 24.49 24.62
C PHE A 15 19.38 23.94 24.75
N PHE A 16 18.45 24.33 23.86
CA PHE A 16 17.09 23.79 23.85
C PHE A 16 17.04 22.31 23.43
N SER A 17 17.85 21.89 22.46
CA SER A 17 17.99 20.47 22.07
C SER A 17 18.55 19.63 23.21
N ALA A 18 19.57 20.11 23.93
CA ALA A 18 20.12 19.45 25.10
C ALA A 18 19.10 19.38 26.25
N LEU A 19 18.31 20.43 26.49
CA LEU A 19 17.23 20.46 27.49
C LEU A 19 16.09 19.50 27.16
N TYR A 20 15.72 19.38 25.88
CA TYR A 20 14.66 18.47 25.44
C TYR A 20 15.11 17.00 25.54
N THR A 21 16.35 16.72 25.13
CA THR A 21 16.96 15.38 25.23
C THR A 21 17.16 14.96 26.69
N ASN A 22 17.57 15.88 27.58
CA ASN A 22 17.64 15.61 29.02
C ASN A 22 16.26 15.40 29.65
N ARG A 23 15.24 16.21 29.30
CA ARG A 23 13.88 16.00 29.80
C ARG A 23 13.30 14.65 29.35
N CYS A 24 13.50 14.25 28.09
CA CYS A 24 13.08 12.94 27.60
C CYS A 24 13.81 11.80 28.28
N ASN A 25 15.13 11.90 28.50
CA ASN A 25 15.91 10.89 29.22
C ASN A 25 15.53 10.78 30.70
N ILE A 26 15.22 11.91 31.36
CA ILE A 26 14.75 11.92 32.77
C ILE A 26 13.33 11.35 32.87
N LEU A 27 12.44 11.63 31.91
CA LEU A 27 11.11 11.04 31.85
C LEU A 27 11.17 9.53 31.55
N PHE A 28 12.04 9.08 30.64
CA PHE A 28 12.26 7.66 30.39
C PHE A 28 12.89 6.95 31.59
N ALA A 29 13.91 7.52 32.22
CA ALA A 29 14.54 6.96 33.41
C ALA A 29 13.59 6.93 34.61
N SER A 30 12.74 7.95 34.79
CA SER A 30 11.73 7.95 35.87
C SER A 30 10.61 6.95 35.61
N ALA A 31 10.16 6.79 34.36
CA ALA A 31 9.18 5.78 33.98
C ALA A 31 9.76 4.37 34.14
N GLU A 32 11.01 4.15 33.77
CA GLU A 32 11.71 2.87 33.92
C GLU A 32 12.01 2.53 35.40
N ALA A 33 12.36 3.54 36.22
CA ALA A 33 12.51 3.39 37.66
C ALA A 33 11.18 3.12 38.37
N ALA A 34 10.09 3.79 37.96
CA ALA A 34 8.74 3.53 38.46
C ALA A 34 8.22 2.15 38.02
N LEU A 35 8.59 1.68 36.82
CA LEU A 35 8.30 0.33 36.36
C LEU A 35 9.09 -0.71 37.17
N ARG A 36 10.39 -0.48 37.41
CA ARG A 36 11.22 -1.33 38.29
C ARG A 36 10.68 -1.40 39.71
N SER A 37 10.26 -0.27 40.28
CA SER A 37 9.73 -0.24 41.65
C SER A 37 8.40 -0.99 41.77
N LYS A 38 7.51 -0.84 40.77
CA LYS A 38 6.25 -1.61 40.70
C LYS A 38 6.50 -3.12 40.56
N VAL A 39 7.45 -3.53 39.71
CA VAL A 39 7.82 -4.95 39.53
C VAL A 39 8.45 -5.53 40.82
N GLN A 40 9.33 -4.78 41.49
CA GLN A 40 9.92 -5.20 42.77
C GLN A 40 8.89 -5.27 43.91
N PHE A 41 7.91 -4.37 43.94
CA PHE A 41 6.83 -4.38 44.91
C PHE A 41 5.94 -5.63 44.78
N VAL A 42 5.57 -6.00 43.55
CA VAL A 42 4.79 -7.23 43.29
C VAL A 42 5.56 -8.48 43.68
N GLY A 43 6.87 -8.54 43.39
CA GLY A 43 7.72 -9.65 43.81
C GLY A 43 7.78 -9.82 45.34
N ARG A 44 7.76 -8.73 46.11
CA ARG A 44 7.71 -8.77 47.58
C ARG A 44 6.35 -9.20 48.11
N LEU A 45 5.26 -8.70 47.53
CA LEU A 45 3.89 -9.09 47.91
C LEU A 45 3.67 -10.61 47.75
N PHE A 46 4.23 -11.20 46.69
CA PHE A 46 4.18 -12.64 46.42
C PHE A 46 4.86 -13.48 47.51
N ILE A 47 6.01 -13.03 48.02
CA ILE A 47 6.74 -13.68 49.11
C ILE A 47 5.93 -13.64 50.42
N TRP A 48 5.24 -12.53 50.70
CA TRP A 48 4.41 -12.38 51.90
C TRP A 48 3.17 -13.28 51.90
N VAL A 49 2.49 -13.42 50.77
CA VAL A 49 1.31 -14.32 50.65
C VAL A 49 1.71 -15.78 50.86
N ILE A 50 2.85 -16.20 50.31
CA ILE A 50 3.41 -17.54 50.55
C ILE A 50 3.76 -17.73 52.04
N GLY A 51 4.37 -16.72 52.67
CA GLY A 51 4.72 -16.76 54.10
C GLY A 51 3.50 -16.89 55.01
N LEU A 52 2.40 -16.17 54.71
CA LEU A 52 1.16 -16.22 55.49
C LEU A 52 0.46 -17.59 55.40
N LEU A 53 0.45 -18.20 54.21
CA LEU A 53 -0.15 -19.52 53.98
C LEU A 53 0.64 -20.65 54.65
N VAL A 54 1.96 -20.51 54.78
CA VAL A 54 2.83 -21.47 55.49
C VAL A 54 2.63 -21.40 57.02
N LEU A 55 2.39 -20.21 57.57
CA LEU A 55 2.17 -20.02 59.01
C LEU A 55 0.82 -20.58 59.51
N LEU A 56 -0.20 -20.59 58.65
CA LEU A 56 -1.53 -21.14 58.99
C LEU A 56 -1.59 -22.68 59.00
N ALA A 57 -0.58 -23.35 58.42
CA ALA A 57 -0.55 -24.81 58.29
C ALA A 57 0.14 -25.55 59.46
N ALA A 58 0.68 -24.83 60.45
CA ALA A 58 1.65 -25.36 61.40
C ALA A 58 1.11 -25.92 62.73
N SER A 59 -0.21 -26.11 62.91
CA SER A 59 -0.77 -26.58 64.19
C SER A 59 -1.59 -27.87 64.08
N THR A 60 -1.00 -29.00 64.51
CA THR A 60 -1.54 -30.01 65.45
C THR A 60 -0.80 -31.36 65.36
N PRO A 61 -0.52 -32.04 66.49
CA PRO A 61 -0.15 -33.46 66.51
C PRO A 61 -1.34 -34.36 66.96
N VAL A 62 -1.40 -35.61 66.48
CA VAL A 62 -2.42 -36.60 66.88
C VAL A 62 -1.80 -37.99 67.09
N TRP A 63 -2.23 -38.68 68.15
CA TRP A 63 -1.82 -40.05 68.56
C TRP A 63 -2.85 -41.09 68.07
N SER A 64 -2.43 -42.34 67.81
CA SER A 64 -3.27 -43.40 67.23
C SER A 64 -4.01 -44.26 68.27
N GLN A 65 -5.32 -44.50 68.05
CA GLN A 65 -6.20 -45.43 68.77
C GLN A 65 -7.01 -46.28 67.76
N PRO A 66 -7.59 -47.44 68.18
CA PRO A 66 -8.39 -48.30 67.28
C PRO A 66 -9.58 -47.56 66.64
N VAL A 67 -9.96 -47.97 65.43
CA VAL A 67 -11.09 -47.36 64.70
C VAL A 67 -12.40 -47.99 65.16
N LEU A 68 -13.11 -47.29 66.04
CA LEU A 68 -14.46 -47.65 66.44
C LEU A 68 -15.48 -47.05 65.43
N ILE A 69 -16.29 -47.90 64.82
CA ILE A 69 -17.45 -47.48 64.01
C ILE A 69 -18.68 -47.51 64.92
N ASN A 70 -19.01 -46.35 65.51
CA ASN A 70 -20.16 -46.20 66.42
C ASN A 70 -21.18 -45.15 65.94
N GLN A 71 -20.98 -44.59 64.74
CA GLN A 71 -21.85 -43.56 64.16
C GLN A 71 -22.25 -43.92 62.73
N ILE A 72 -23.51 -43.61 62.39
CA ILE A 72 -24.14 -43.94 61.11
C ILE A 72 -23.45 -43.24 59.92
N LYS A 73 -22.76 -42.10 60.15
CA LYS A 73 -22.09 -41.31 59.11
C LYS A 73 -20.60 -41.20 59.39
N ILE A 74 -19.80 -42.09 58.81
CA ILE A 74 -18.33 -42.01 58.91
C ILE A 74 -17.76 -41.86 57.51
N ASN A 75 -17.09 -40.71 57.29
CA ASN A 75 -16.17 -40.49 56.20
C ASN A 75 -14.85 -40.01 56.81
N ARG A 76 -14.02 -40.97 57.22
CA ARG A 76 -12.79 -40.70 57.96
C ARG A 76 -11.61 -41.38 57.28
N ASN A 77 -10.51 -40.64 57.16
CA ASN A 77 -9.22 -41.24 56.86
C ASN A 77 -8.76 -42.03 58.09
N ILE A 78 -8.69 -43.35 57.94
CA ILE A 78 -8.30 -44.31 58.97
C ILE A 78 -6.83 -44.72 58.87
N ALA A 79 -6.07 -44.18 57.92
CA ALA A 79 -4.63 -44.42 57.83
C ALA A 79 -3.89 -44.12 59.15
N PRO A 80 -4.21 -43.06 59.93
CA PRO A 80 -3.59 -42.82 61.24
C PRO A 80 -3.81 -43.91 62.29
N SER A 81 -4.83 -44.76 62.13
CA SER A 81 -5.11 -45.88 63.03
C SER A 81 -4.55 -47.21 62.50
N ALA A 82 -3.89 -47.20 61.34
CA ALA A 82 -3.28 -48.38 60.76
C ALA A 82 -1.94 -48.70 61.40
N PHE A 83 -1.56 -49.97 61.36
CA PHE A 83 -0.19 -50.41 61.62
C PHE A 83 0.47 -50.85 60.32
N TYR A 84 1.76 -50.62 60.18
CA TYR A 84 2.51 -50.99 58.99
C TYR A 84 3.72 -51.86 59.30
N LEU A 85 4.11 -52.66 58.30
CA LEU A 85 5.31 -53.48 58.29
C LEU A 85 5.93 -53.41 56.89
N ASP A 86 7.18 -52.96 56.81
CA ASP A 86 7.96 -52.98 55.56
C ASP A 86 8.59 -54.38 55.37
N ASP A 87 8.06 -55.16 54.44
CA ASP A 87 8.64 -56.42 53.99
C ASP A 87 9.71 -56.12 52.94
N ILE A 88 10.96 -55.99 53.43
CA ILE A 88 12.14 -55.65 52.63
C ILE A 88 12.40 -56.66 51.50
N GLY A 89 12.07 -57.94 51.73
CA GLY A 89 12.23 -59.01 50.74
C GLY A 89 11.04 -59.14 49.78
N GLY A 90 9.90 -58.54 50.12
CA GLY A 90 8.68 -58.53 49.31
C GLY A 90 8.06 -59.91 49.10
N GLN A 91 8.43 -60.93 49.87
CA GLN A 91 8.02 -62.33 49.67
C GLN A 91 7.16 -62.88 50.82
N MET A 92 6.92 -62.11 51.88
CA MET A 92 6.13 -62.58 53.02
C MET A 92 4.71 -62.97 52.61
N THR A 93 4.22 -64.09 53.16
CA THR A 93 2.84 -64.55 52.98
C THR A 93 1.99 -64.21 54.20
N ILE A 94 0.65 -64.29 54.07
CA ILE A 94 -0.25 -63.96 55.18
C ILE A 94 -0.03 -64.89 56.39
N GLU A 95 0.31 -66.16 56.14
CA GLU A 95 0.59 -67.15 57.18
C GLU A 95 1.86 -66.80 57.98
N GLN A 96 2.86 -66.19 57.33
CA GLN A 96 4.06 -65.70 58.00
C GLN A 96 3.78 -64.40 58.77
N ILE A 97 2.89 -63.55 58.24
CA ILE A 97 2.48 -62.31 58.89
C ILE A 97 1.76 -62.58 60.21
N GLU A 98 0.99 -63.66 60.32
CA GLU A 98 0.28 -64.04 61.55
C GLU A 98 1.21 -64.51 62.69
N GLN A 99 2.46 -64.89 62.41
CA GLN A 99 3.37 -65.36 63.44
C GLN A 99 3.61 -64.27 64.51
N PRO A 100 3.60 -64.61 65.82
CA PRO A 100 3.80 -63.64 66.89
C PRO A 100 5.10 -62.82 66.75
N SER A 101 6.16 -63.45 66.24
CA SER A 101 7.46 -62.82 65.96
C SER A 101 7.40 -61.71 64.91
N VAL A 102 6.45 -61.79 63.98
CA VAL A 102 6.23 -60.80 62.91
C VAL A 102 5.17 -59.79 63.34
N GLN A 103 4.14 -60.20 64.07
CA GLN A 103 3.11 -59.29 64.62
C GLN A 103 3.73 -58.19 65.49
N ASN A 104 4.77 -58.49 66.27
CA ASN A 104 5.46 -57.49 67.12
C ASN A 104 6.31 -56.48 66.33
N LYS A 105 6.52 -56.69 65.02
CA LYS A 105 7.27 -55.77 64.15
C LYS A 105 6.40 -54.70 63.50
N PHE A 106 5.07 -54.81 63.64
CA PHE A 106 4.16 -53.79 63.14
C PHE A 106 4.31 -52.51 63.97
N VAL A 107 4.45 -51.39 63.26
CA VAL A 107 4.60 -50.06 63.87
C VAL A 107 3.38 -49.19 63.54
N PRO A 108 2.90 -48.35 64.49
CA PRO A 108 1.77 -47.46 64.22
C PRO A 108 2.07 -46.47 63.10
N TYR A 109 1.10 -46.22 62.22
CA TYR A 109 1.23 -45.26 61.14
C TYR A 109 1.56 -43.86 61.67
N GLN A 110 2.64 -43.29 61.15
CA GLN A 110 3.05 -41.92 61.43
C GLN A 110 3.09 -41.13 60.13
N ALA A 111 2.26 -40.10 60.02
CA ALA A 111 2.06 -39.31 58.80
C ALA A 111 3.36 -38.65 58.25
N ARG A 112 4.42 -38.56 59.06
CA ARG A 112 5.71 -37.96 58.70
C ARG A 112 6.79 -38.97 58.27
N THR A 113 6.62 -40.27 58.51
CA THR A 113 7.70 -41.27 58.38
C THR A 113 7.45 -42.40 57.40
N THR A 114 6.30 -42.45 56.71
CA THR A 114 6.07 -43.46 55.66
C THR A 114 6.90 -43.18 54.40
N HIS A 115 8.13 -43.71 54.44
CA HIS A 115 9.03 -44.15 53.38
C HIS A 115 8.77 -43.61 51.96
N SER A 116 9.57 -42.61 51.59
CA SER A 116 9.64 -41.97 50.28
C SER A 116 10.30 -42.81 49.18
N GLN A 117 10.62 -44.09 49.43
CA GLN A 117 11.29 -44.95 48.44
C GLN A 117 10.86 -46.40 48.63
N ILE A 118 9.70 -46.77 48.07
CA ILE A 118 9.37 -48.19 47.93
C ILE A 118 10.13 -48.67 46.70
N ASN A 119 11.18 -49.44 46.96
CA ASN A 119 11.85 -50.23 45.95
C ASN A 119 10.85 -51.28 45.44
N PRO A 120 10.75 -51.54 44.13
CA PRO A 120 9.83 -52.55 43.59
C PRO A 120 10.00 -53.96 44.16
N ASN A 121 11.12 -54.25 44.83
CA ASN A 121 11.36 -55.51 45.51
C ASN A 121 10.80 -55.56 46.94
N ARG A 122 10.25 -54.46 47.47
CA ARG A 122 9.64 -54.40 48.81
C ARG A 122 8.13 -54.47 48.74
N ALA A 123 7.51 -55.01 49.78
CA ALA A 123 6.06 -54.98 49.96
C ALA A 123 5.70 -54.30 51.27
N LEU A 124 4.72 -53.40 51.25
CA LEU A 124 4.18 -52.79 52.45
C LEU A 124 2.97 -53.60 52.93
N TRP A 125 3.06 -54.11 54.14
CA TRP A 125 1.92 -54.73 54.83
C TRP A 125 1.26 -53.70 55.73
N ILE A 126 -0.07 -53.61 55.63
CA ILE A 126 -0.89 -52.75 56.46
C ILE A 126 -1.87 -53.62 57.21
N LYS A 127 -1.92 -53.43 58.53
CA LYS A 127 -2.87 -54.08 59.43
C LYS A 127 -3.87 -53.04 59.92
N LEU A 128 -5.14 -53.35 59.74
CA LEU A 128 -6.26 -52.55 60.20
C LEU A 128 -7.15 -53.41 61.09
N ASP A 129 -7.31 -52.99 62.33
CA ASP A 129 -8.27 -53.61 63.24
C ASP A 129 -9.55 -52.77 63.26
N ILE A 130 -10.66 -53.34 62.80
CA ILE A 130 -11.92 -52.62 62.61
C ILE A 130 -13.02 -53.37 63.34
N GLN A 131 -13.71 -52.62 64.21
CA GLN A 131 -14.92 -53.06 64.86
C GLN A 131 -16.11 -52.31 64.26
N ASN A 132 -16.90 -53.03 63.46
CA ASN A 132 -18.16 -52.55 62.91
C ASN A 132 -19.32 -52.97 63.81
N GLN A 133 -19.88 -52.04 64.58
CA GLN A 133 -21.04 -52.27 65.46
C GLN A 133 -22.37 -51.95 64.78
N MET A 134 -22.35 -51.65 63.49
CA MET A 134 -23.51 -51.24 62.72
C MET A 134 -24.09 -52.44 61.95
N ASP A 135 -25.41 -52.40 61.73
CA ASP A 135 -26.12 -53.35 60.86
C ASP A 135 -25.82 -53.15 59.36
N ALA A 136 -25.06 -52.12 59.00
CA ALA A 136 -24.70 -51.79 57.63
C ALA A 136 -23.25 -52.19 57.28
N SER A 137 -23.04 -52.59 56.03
CA SER A 137 -21.69 -52.76 55.46
C SER A 137 -21.01 -51.40 55.27
N TYR A 138 -19.71 -51.36 55.55
CA TYR A 138 -18.85 -50.22 55.25
C TYR A 138 -17.85 -50.60 54.15
N PHE A 139 -17.20 -49.62 53.55
CA PHE A 139 -16.18 -49.81 52.52
C PHE A 139 -14.87 -49.18 52.94
N ILE A 140 -13.80 -49.94 52.80
CA ILE A 140 -12.43 -49.43 52.83
C ILE A 140 -12.07 -49.02 51.40
N GLU A 141 -11.81 -47.73 51.22
CA GLU A 141 -11.32 -47.16 49.96
C GLU A 141 -9.81 -46.94 50.04
N ILE A 142 -9.08 -47.53 49.09
CA ILE A 142 -7.66 -47.26 48.90
C ILE A 142 -7.50 -46.19 47.82
N VAL A 143 -7.25 -44.95 48.23
CA VAL A 143 -7.14 -43.77 47.34
C VAL A 143 -5.78 -43.75 46.66
N SER A 144 -5.55 -44.70 45.75
CA SER A 144 -4.38 -44.73 44.89
C SER A 144 -4.65 -45.56 43.64
N LEU A 145 -4.19 -45.08 42.49
CA LEU A 145 -4.07 -45.85 41.25
C LEU A 145 -2.63 -46.34 41.01
N ARG A 146 -1.71 -46.02 41.93
CA ARG A 146 -0.27 -46.07 41.73
C ARG A 146 0.35 -47.28 42.45
N TYR A 147 -0.26 -48.45 42.31
CA TYR A 147 0.25 -49.69 42.90
C TYR A 147 0.46 -50.73 41.78
N ASP A 148 1.49 -51.57 41.91
CA ASP A 148 1.72 -52.70 41.00
C ASP A 148 0.89 -53.90 41.38
N SER A 149 0.77 -54.13 42.68
CA SER A 149 -0.08 -55.16 43.24
C SER A 149 -0.67 -54.68 44.54
N LEU A 150 -1.95 -54.97 44.71
CA LEU A 150 -2.72 -54.72 45.90
C LEU A 150 -3.44 -56.02 46.25
N ALA A 151 -3.10 -56.63 47.37
CA ALA A 151 -3.82 -57.78 47.90
C ALA A 151 -4.50 -57.41 49.21
N PHE A 152 -5.78 -57.73 49.31
CA PHE A 152 -6.60 -57.60 50.50
C PHE A 152 -6.86 -58.98 51.08
N PHE A 153 -6.63 -59.12 52.38
CA PHE A 153 -6.83 -60.33 53.12
C PHE A 153 -7.88 -60.05 54.21
N SER A 154 -8.93 -60.86 54.19
CA SER A 154 -9.98 -60.87 55.19
C SER A 154 -10.14 -62.29 55.70
N PHE A 155 -10.17 -62.46 57.02
CA PHE A 155 -10.39 -63.77 57.62
C PHE A 155 -11.87 -64.16 57.51
N ASP A 156 -12.13 -65.36 56.98
CA ASP A 156 -13.46 -65.93 56.92
C ASP A 156 -13.63 -66.95 58.05
N PRO A 157 -14.43 -66.64 59.08
CA PRO A 157 -14.62 -67.52 60.22
C PRO A 157 -15.36 -68.82 59.87
N ILE A 158 -16.13 -68.85 58.77
CA ILE A 158 -16.88 -70.04 58.36
C ILE A 158 -15.94 -71.08 57.76
N THR A 159 -15.03 -70.64 56.88
CA THR A 159 -14.07 -71.54 56.21
C THR A 159 -12.76 -71.70 56.98
N ASN A 160 -12.57 -70.94 58.06
CA ASN A 160 -11.34 -70.87 58.86
C ASN A 160 -10.09 -70.61 57.99
N ARG A 161 -10.24 -69.78 56.96
CA ARG A 161 -9.19 -69.48 55.97
C ARG A 161 -9.17 -68.00 55.62
N TRP A 162 -8.00 -67.53 55.19
CA TRP A 162 -7.85 -66.20 54.62
C TRP A 162 -8.46 -66.13 53.22
N LYS A 163 -9.45 -65.26 53.06
CA LYS A 163 -9.94 -64.85 51.74
C LYS A 163 -9.01 -63.76 51.20
N LYS A 164 -8.34 -64.05 50.09
CA LYS A 164 -7.46 -63.12 49.37
C LYS A 164 -8.17 -62.55 48.14
N ILE A 165 -8.26 -61.22 48.06
CA ILE A 165 -8.66 -60.50 46.85
C ILE A 165 -7.45 -59.74 46.35
N ALA A 166 -6.95 -60.08 45.16
CA ALA A 166 -5.77 -59.45 44.59
C ALA A 166 -6.10 -58.66 43.33
N TYR A 167 -5.55 -57.45 43.25
CA TYR A 167 -5.63 -56.54 42.12
C TYR A 167 -4.22 -56.27 41.59
N SER A 168 -4.08 -56.31 40.27
CA SER A 168 -2.86 -55.85 39.59
C SER A 168 -3.01 -54.38 39.20
N GLY A 169 -1.91 -53.62 39.21
CA GLY A 169 -1.83 -52.28 38.62
C GLY A 169 -2.17 -52.26 37.13
N LEU A 170 -2.00 -53.39 36.45
CA LEU A 170 -2.34 -53.60 35.04
C LEU A 170 -3.75 -54.17 34.82
N GLN A 171 -4.58 -54.24 35.86
CA GLN A 171 -5.95 -54.69 35.71
C GLN A 171 -6.79 -53.62 35.01
N THR A 172 -7.57 -54.05 34.01
CA THR A 172 -8.46 -53.16 33.26
C THR A 172 -9.61 -52.67 34.13
N TYR A 173 -10.17 -51.50 33.78
CA TYR A 173 -11.28 -50.93 34.54
C TYR A 173 -12.53 -51.85 34.53
N ARG A 174 -12.78 -52.55 33.42
CA ARG A 174 -13.94 -53.46 33.28
C ARG A 174 -13.88 -54.66 34.22
N GLN A 175 -12.69 -55.11 34.59
CA GLN A 175 -12.48 -56.24 35.51
C GLN A 175 -12.61 -55.88 36.99
N ARG A 176 -12.84 -54.60 37.33
CA ARG A 176 -13.03 -54.18 38.73
C ARG A 176 -14.43 -54.51 39.23
N ASN A 177 -14.49 -54.97 40.48
CA ASN A 177 -15.73 -55.32 41.18
C ASN A 177 -16.66 -54.10 41.33
N TYR A 178 -16.10 -52.97 41.74
CA TYR A 178 -16.81 -51.69 41.84
C TYR A 178 -16.39 -50.76 40.71
N LYS A 179 -17.36 -50.11 40.05
CA LYS A 179 -17.12 -49.14 38.96
C LYS A 179 -16.73 -47.78 39.52
N TRP A 180 -15.59 -47.74 40.20
CA TRP A 180 -15.02 -46.55 40.80
C TRP A 180 -13.53 -46.41 40.45
N ILE A 181 -13.02 -45.18 40.50
CA ILE A 181 -11.62 -44.85 40.21
C ILE A 181 -10.69 -45.56 41.20
N TYR A 182 -11.11 -45.74 42.44
CA TYR A 182 -10.34 -46.41 43.49
C TYR A 182 -10.89 -47.80 43.83
N GLN A 183 -10.06 -48.64 44.46
CA GLN A 183 -10.49 -49.96 44.91
C GLN A 183 -11.26 -49.86 46.22
N LEU A 184 -12.36 -50.60 46.28
CA LEU A 184 -13.26 -50.67 47.43
C LEU A 184 -13.30 -52.11 47.96
N PHE A 185 -13.23 -52.23 49.28
CA PHE A 185 -13.28 -53.51 49.99
C PHE A 185 -14.35 -53.44 51.06
N GLU A 186 -15.24 -54.43 51.08
CA GLU A 186 -16.37 -54.45 52.00
C GLU A 186 -15.95 -54.91 53.41
N VAL A 187 -16.43 -54.20 54.42
CA VAL A 187 -16.35 -54.50 55.84
C VAL A 187 -17.72 -54.98 56.29
N GLN A 188 -17.75 -56.22 56.80
CA GLN A 188 -19.00 -56.88 57.17
C GLN A 188 -19.69 -56.19 58.37
N PRO A 189 -21.04 -56.13 58.38
CA PRO A 189 -21.80 -55.60 59.51
C PRO A 189 -21.59 -56.43 60.78
N ASN A 190 -21.78 -55.80 61.95
CA ASN A 190 -21.73 -56.45 63.27
C ASN A 190 -20.51 -57.38 63.46
N SER A 191 -19.32 -56.93 63.06
CA SER A 191 -18.12 -57.74 63.07
C SER A 191 -16.91 -57.00 63.64
N HIS A 192 -16.08 -57.72 64.39
CA HIS A 192 -14.74 -57.30 64.76
C HIS A 192 -13.76 -58.15 63.98
N ARG A 193 -13.07 -57.55 63.00
CA ARG A 193 -12.15 -58.27 62.13
C ARG A 193 -10.88 -57.45 61.90
N THR A 194 -9.76 -58.16 61.88
CA THR A 194 -8.49 -57.62 61.40
C THR A 194 -8.39 -57.85 59.89
N TYR A 195 -8.08 -56.78 59.17
CA TYR A 195 -7.85 -56.80 57.72
C TYR A 195 -6.37 -56.53 57.45
N TYR A 196 -5.81 -57.24 56.46
CA TYR A 196 -4.46 -56.99 55.99
C TYR A 196 -4.46 -56.54 54.53
N PHE A 197 -3.65 -55.55 54.23
CA PHE A 197 -3.34 -55.15 52.86
C PHE A 197 -1.86 -55.38 52.60
N ARG A 198 -1.54 -55.97 51.45
CA ARG A 198 -0.18 -56.04 50.92
C ARG A 198 -0.11 -55.19 49.67
N LEU A 199 0.71 -54.14 49.70
CA LEU A 199 0.92 -53.22 48.59
C LEU A 199 2.36 -53.31 48.08
N ARG A 200 2.50 -53.33 46.76
CA ARG A 200 3.78 -53.12 46.08
C ARG A 200 3.62 -51.96 45.11
N SER A 201 4.59 -51.06 45.07
CA SER A 201 4.57 -49.93 44.16
C SER A 201 5.98 -49.51 43.78
N HIS A 202 6.18 -49.16 42.52
CA HIS A 202 7.35 -48.41 42.05
C HIS A 202 7.25 -46.91 42.37
N HIS A 203 6.10 -46.44 42.85
CA HIS A 203 5.84 -45.04 43.18
C HIS A 203 5.86 -44.82 44.70
N SER A 204 6.16 -43.59 45.13
CA SER A 204 5.96 -43.20 46.53
C SER A 204 4.47 -43.37 46.89
N LEU A 205 4.22 -44.20 47.89
CA LEU A 205 2.88 -44.56 48.32
C LEU A 205 2.38 -43.56 49.37
N ASP A 206 1.81 -42.46 48.90
CA ASP A 206 1.00 -41.56 49.71
C ASP A 206 -0.47 -41.99 49.56
N PHE A 207 -0.83 -43.18 50.05
CA PHE A 207 -2.21 -43.67 49.97
C PHE A 207 -3.01 -43.23 51.19
N GLN A 208 -4.23 -42.82 50.93
CA GLN A 208 -5.22 -42.58 51.97
C GLN A 208 -6.12 -43.80 52.03
N ILE A 209 -6.39 -44.24 53.26
CA ILE A 209 -7.34 -45.31 53.52
C ILE A 209 -8.56 -44.64 54.12
N ASN A 210 -9.64 -44.56 53.36
CA ASN A 210 -10.88 -44.01 53.86
C ASN A 210 -11.82 -45.14 54.25
N LEU A 211 -12.53 -44.95 55.35
CA LEU A 211 -13.66 -45.77 55.72
C LEU A 211 -14.94 -45.00 55.40
N LEU A 212 -15.79 -45.59 54.58
CA LEU A 212 -16.96 -44.96 54.00
C LEU A 212 -18.19 -45.86 54.22
N ASP A 213 -19.31 -45.31 54.66
CA ASP A 213 -20.60 -45.98 54.45
C ASP A 213 -21.08 -45.80 53.00
N TYR A 214 -22.07 -46.59 52.59
CA TYR A 214 -22.60 -46.56 51.23
C TYR A 214 -23.21 -45.20 50.85
N SER A 215 -23.95 -44.55 51.76
CA SER A 215 -24.56 -43.24 51.50
C SER A 215 -23.53 -42.13 51.29
N ASN A 216 -22.53 -42.04 52.16
CA ASN A 216 -21.43 -41.08 52.07
C ASN A 216 -20.52 -41.38 50.87
N PHE A 217 -20.34 -42.65 50.52
CA PHE A 217 -19.68 -43.01 49.27
C PHE A 217 -20.45 -42.45 48.06
N LEU A 218 -21.77 -42.68 47.99
CA LEU A 218 -22.59 -42.14 46.90
C LEU A 218 -22.56 -40.61 46.87
N ASP A 219 -22.76 -39.94 48.01
CA ASP A 219 -22.70 -38.48 48.09
C ASP A 219 -21.33 -37.93 47.64
N LYS A 220 -20.25 -38.58 48.07
CA LYS A 220 -18.88 -38.22 47.66
C LYS A 220 -18.69 -38.40 46.16
N VAL A 221 -19.14 -39.53 45.60
CA VAL A 221 -19.03 -39.82 44.16
C VAL A 221 -19.84 -38.81 43.37
N ILE A 222 -21.11 -38.60 43.70
CA ILE A 222 -22.03 -37.70 43.00
C ILE A 222 -21.49 -36.26 43.03
N ASN A 223 -21.13 -35.75 44.21
CA ASN A 223 -20.65 -34.36 44.34
C ASN A 223 -19.34 -34.13 43.57
N LYS A 224 -18.41 -35.09 43.62
CA LYS A 224 -17.17 -35.02 42.82
C LYS A 224 -17.45 -35.11 41.32
N SER A 225 -18.34 -36.02 40.92
CA SER A 225 -18.75 -36.18 39.52
C SER A 225 -19.38 -34.92 38.95
N TYR A 226 -20.17 -34.16 39.73
CA TYR A 226 -20.70 -32.87 39.27
C TYR A 226 -19.60 -31.84 39.00
N LEU A 227 -18.64 -31.69 39.91
CA LEU A 227 -17.53 -30.73 39.71
C LEU A 227 -16.68 -31.11 38.50
N TYR A 228 -16.28 -32.38 38.39
CA TYR A 228 -15.47 -32.84 37.27
C TYR A 228 -16.24 -32.80 35.95
N GLY A 229 -17.52 -33.19 35.96
CA GLY A 229 -18.42 -33.11 34.81
C GLY A 229 -18.59 -31.67 34.32
N LEU A 230 -18.77 -30.71 35.23
CA LEU A 230 -18.85 -29.29 34.91
C LEU A 230 -17.55 -28.80 34.25
N TYR A 231 -16.38 -29.13 34.82
CA TYR A 231 -15.09 -28.75 34.26
C TYR A 231 -14.87 -29.34 32.86
N TYR A 232 -15.04 -30.66 32.70
CA TYR A 232 -14.80 -31.31 31.42
C TYR A 232 -15.82 -30.90 30.36
N GLY A 233 -17.08 -30.70 30.73
CA GLY A 233 -18.12 -30.18 29.84
C GLY A 233 -17.81 -28.75 29.40
N PHE A 234 -17.42 -27.88 30.32
CA PHE A 234 -17.00 -26.52 30.01
C PHE A 234 -15.76 -26.50 29.09
N ALA A 235 -14.71 -27.24 29.43
CA ALA A 235 -13.50 -27.35 28.60
C ALA A 235 -13.81 -27.90 27.20
N PHE A 236 -14.67 -28.91 27.10
CA PHE A 236 -15.12 -29.47 25.83
C PHE A 236 -15.86 -28.45 24.96
N LEU A 237 -16.80 -27.69 25.56
CA LEU A 237 -17.49 -26.62 24.83
C LEU A 237 -16.52 -25.56 24.32
N VAL A 238 -15.56 -25.12 25.15
CA VAL A 238 -14.58 -24.11 24.73
C VAL A 238 -13.66 -24.65 23.63
N VAL A 239 -13.23 -25.92 23.70
CA VAL A 239 -12.47 -26.59 22.63
C VAL A 239 -13.29 -26.65 21.33
N LEU A 240 -14.56 -27.04 21.41
CA LEU A 240 -15.44 -27.13 20.24
C LEU A 240 -15.66 -25.74 19.60
N PHE A 241 -16.02 -24.74 20.41
CA PHE A 241 -16.21 -23.37 19.94
C PHE A 241 -14.91 -22.78 19.38
N GLY A 242 -13.79 -22.96 20.08
CA GLY A 242 -12.47 -22.50 19.63
C GLY A 242 -12.07 -23.12 18.30
N PHE A 243 -12.35 -24.41 18.10
CA PHE A 243 -12.10 -25.10 16.83
C PHE A 243 -13.01 -24.62 15.70
N LEU A 244 -14.31 -24.40 15.96
CA LEU A 244 -15.23 -23.84 14.98
C LEU A 244 -14.82 -22.42 14.56
N ILE A 245 -14.41 -21.58 15.53
CA ILE A 245 -13.87 -20.25 15.25
C ILE A 245 -12.59 -20.35 14.42
N TYR A 246 -11.71 -21.31 14.69
CA TYR A 246 -10.55 -21.56 13.85
C TYR A 246 -10.95 -21.91 12.41
N LEU A 247 -11.92 -22.81 12.20
CA LEU A 247 -12.38 -23.17 10.86
C LEU A 247 -12.98 -21.98 10.11
N SER A 248 -13.71 -21.11 10.82
CA SER A 248 -14.35 -19.92 10.26
C SER A 248 -13.38 -18.78 9.96
N THR A 249 -12.45 -18.49 10.86
CA THR A 249 -11.54 -17.32 10.76
C THR A 249 -10.19 -17.66 10.15
N ARG A 250 -9.79 -18.95 10.17
CA ARG A 250 -8.48 -19.48 9.79
C ARG A 250 -7.29 -18.84 10.51
N LEU A 251 -7.51 -18.14 11.63
CA LEU A 251 -6.43 -17.55 12.42
C LEU A 251 -5.75 -18.62 13.30
N PRO A 252 -4.44 -18.88 13.16
CA PRO A 252 -3.74 -19.96 13.88
C PRO A 252 -3.83 -19.87 15.41
N ILE A 253 -4.02 -18.66 15.96
CA ILE A 253 -4.09 -18.43 17.40
C ILE A 253 -5.23 -19.23 18.07
N TYR A 254 -6.35 -19.46 17.37
CA TYR A 254 -7.46 -20.25 17.90
C TYR A 254 -7.14 -21.74 17.97
N LEU A 255 -6.34 -22.24 17.02
CA LEU A 255 -5.87 -23.62 17.06
C LEU A 255 -4.93 -23.80 18.26
N TYR A 256 -4.01 -22.86 18.48
CA TYR A 256 -3.13 -22.88 19.66
C TYR A 256 -3.92 -22.83 20.97
N TYR A 257 -4.94 -21.98 21.05
CA TYR A 257 -5.82 -21.90 22.21
C TYR A 257 -6.60 -23.21 22.46
N THR A 258 -7.17 -23.78 21.39
CA THR A 258 -7.90 -25.05 21.45
C THR A 258 -7.01 -26.19 21.94
N CYS A 259 -5.80 -26.31 21.37
CA CYS A 259 -4.82 -27.31 21.79
C CYS A 259 -4.35 -27.10 23.23
N SER A 260 -4.24 -25.84 23.69
CA SER A 260 -3.92 -25.49 25.08
C SER A 260 -4.94 -26.05 26.06
N ILE A 261 -6.23 -25.81 25.82
CA ILE A 261 -7.31 -26.29 26.70
C ILE A 261 -7.42 -27.81 26.65
N LEU A 262 -7.31 -28.40 25.45
CA LEU A 262 -7.30 -29.85 25.31
C LEU A 262 -6.15 -30.47 26.11
N GLY A 263 -4.96 -29.87 26.05
CA GLY A 263 -3.81 -30.26 26.86
C GLY A 263 -4.06 -30.14 28.36
N ALA A 264 -4.62 -29.02 28.83
CA ALA A 264 -4.98 -28.85 30.23
C ALA A 264 -5.99 -29.93 30.71
N ALA A 265 -7.04 -30.19 29.92
CA ALA A 265 -8.04 -31.20 30.22
C ALA A 265 -7.43 -32.61 30.28
N LEU A 266 -6.58 -32.98 29.31
CA LEU A 266 -5.86 -34.26 29.29
C LEU A 266 -4.93 -34.42 30.50
N GLY A 267 -4.21 -33.35 30.87
CA GLY A 267 -3.36 -33.34 32.06
C GLY A 267 -4.14 -33.59 33.35
N LEU A 268 -5.27 -32.88 33.53
CA LEU A 268 -6.12 -33.10 34.71
C LEU A 268 -6.80 -34.47 34.70
N MET A 269 -7.18 -35.01 33.53
CA MET A 269 -7.69 -36.38 33.40
C MET A 269 -6.66 -37.42 33.82
N ALA A 270 -5.39 -37.24 33.43
CA ALA A 270 -4.30 -38.12 33.83
C ALA A 270 -4.02 -38.01 35.34
N LEU A 271 -3.99 -36.78 35.89
CA LEU A 271 -3.71 -36.54 37.30
C LEU A 271 -4.80 -37.11 38.23
N SER A 272 -6.07 -36.93 37.86
CA SER A 272 -7.23 -37.34 38.65
C SER A 272 -7.61 -38.82 38.48
N GLY A 273 -7.09 -39.49 37.44
CA GLY A 273 -7.43 -40.86 37.11
C GLY A 273 -8.71 -41.03 36.28
N HIS A 274 -9.44 -39.95 35.95
CA HIS A 274 -10.61 -40.03 35.07
C HIS A 274 -10.25 -40.50 33.66
N GLY A 275 -9.04 -40.20 33.18
CA GLY A 275 -8.58 -40.70 31.90
C GLY A 275 -8.55 -42.23 31.84
N PHE A 276 -8.26 -42.91 32.96
CA PHE A 276 -8.33 -44.37 33.04
C PHE A 276 -9.76 -44.90 32.89
N VAL A 277 -10.76 -44.17 33.37
CA VAL A 277 -12.16 -44.58 33.27
C VAL A 277 -12.73 -44.29 31.88
N ILE A 278 -12.38 -43.14 31.32
CA ILE A 278 -13.04 -42.58 30.12
C ILE A 278 -12.24 -42.85 28.84
N LEU A 279 -10.95 -42.51 28.83
CA LEU A 279 -10.13 -42.46 27.61
C LEU A 279 -9.34 -43.76 27.35
N TRP A 280 -8.80 -44.38 28.40
CA TRP A 280 -7.94 -45.56 28.27
C TRP A 280 -8.28 -46.73 29.23
N PRO A 281 -9.55 -47.17 29.34
CA PRO A 281 -9.96 -48.25 30.26
C PRO A 281 -9.30 -49.61 30.00
N ASN A 282 -8.80 -49.81 28.77
CA ASN A 282 -8.14 -51.04 28.34
C ASN A 282 -6.61 -50.93 28.33
N LEU A 283 -6.04 -49.74 28.58
CA LEU A 283 -4.59 -49.49 28.60
C LEU A 283 -4.15 -48.96 29.99
N PRO A 284 -4.25 -49.79 31.05
CA PRO A 284 -3.87 -49.39 32.40
C PRO A 284 -2.39 -49.00 32.52
N ILE A 285 -1.54 -49.43 31.58
CA ILE A 285 -0.12 -49.04 31.49
C ILE A 285 0.07 -47.52 31.44
N LEU A 286 -0.88 -46.77 30.89
CA LEU A 286 -0.79 -45.30 30.84
C LEU A 286 -0.86 -44.65 32.24
N ASN A 287 -1.44 -45.33 33.23
CA ASN A 287 -1.45 -44.83 34.61
C ASN A 287 -0.06 -44.82 35.24
N TYR A 288 0.85 -45.69 34.79
CA TYR A 288 2.26 -45.66 35.21
C TYR A 288 2.97 -44.41 34.70
N TYR A 289 2.64 -44.00 33.48
CA TYR A 289 3.24 -42.84 32.81
C TYR A 289 2.46 -41.54 33.00
N PHE A 290 1.54 -41.47 33.98
CA PHE A 290 0.70 -40.27 34.16
C PHE A 290 1.52 -38.98 34.34
N VAL A 291 2.66 -39.03 35.03
CA VAL A 291 3.57 -37.88 35.19
C VAL A 291 4.07 -37.39 33.84
N SER A 292 4.40 -38.31 32.93
CA SER A 292 4.82 -37.98 31.56
C SER A 292 3.67 -37.37 30.76
N ILE A 293 2.45 -37.91 30.89
CA ILE A 293 1.26 -37.35 30.23
C ILE A 293 1.03 -35.92 30.71
N VAL A 294 1.06 -35.68 32.02
CA VAL A 294 0.90 -34.35 32.62
C VAL A 294 2.01 -33.38 32.18
N ALA A 295 3.27 -33.86 32.11
CA ALA A 295 4.39 -33.02 31.64
C ALA A 295 4.23 -32.61 30.17
N LEU A 296 3.76 -33.50 29.30
CA LEU A 296 3.54 -33.17 27.90
C LEU A 296 2.30 -32.31 27.68
N SER A 297 1.29 -32.43 28.54
CA SER A 297 -0.01 -31.83 28.30
C SER A 297 -0.05 -30.31 28.45
N TYR A 298 0.94 -29.69 29.13
CA TYR A 298 1.01 -28.22 29.23
C TYR A 298 1.78 -27.55 28.09
N LEU A 299 2.54 -28.29 27.27
CA LEU A 299 3.34 -27.73 26.17
C LEU A 299 2.49 -26.95 25.14
N PRO A 300 1.28 -27.40 24.74
CA PRO A 300 0.40 -26.59 23.91
C PRO A 300 0.03 -25.24 24.54
N ASN A 301 -0.12 -25.19 25.87
CA ASN A 301 -0.38 -23.95 26.60
C ASN A 301 0.83 -23.01 26.59
N LEU A 302 2.05 -23.54 26.73
CA LEU A 302 3.28 -22.78 26.54
C LEU A 302 3.34 -22.16 25.13
N TRP A 303 3.09 -22.96 24.09
CA TRP A 303 3.07 -22.47 22.72
C TRP A 303 2.01 -21.39 22.49
N PHE A 304 0.81 -21.58 23.03
CA PHE A 304 -0.24 -20.57 23.01
C PHE A 304 0.20 -19.28 23.70
N THR A 305 0.75 -19.36 24.91
CA THR A 305 1.24 -18.20 25.68
C THR A 305 2.30 -17.41 24.91
N VAL A 306 3.28 -18.10 24.30
CA VAL A 306 4.35 -17.48 23.53
C VAL A 306 3.84 -16.73 22.29
N HIS A 307 2.82 -17.28 21.60
CA HIS A 307 2.23 -16.65 20.42
C HIS A 307 1.25 -15.54 20.77
N PHE A 308 0.40 -15.75 21.78
CA PHE A 308 -0.59 -14.77 22.24
C PHE A 308 0.09 -13.50 22.74
N LEU A 309 1.11 -13.64 23.59
CA LEU A 309 1.90 -12.51 24.11
C LEU A 309 2.98 -12.03 23.14
N LYS A 310 3.04 -12.59 21.91
CA LYS A 310 3.98 -12.20 20.85
C LYS A 310 5.46 -12.19 21.30
N LEU A 311 5.85 -13.09 22.20
CA LEU A 311 7.16 -13.03 22.89
C LEU A 311 8.35 -13.09 21.93
N HIS A 312 8.30 -13.89 20.87
CA HIS A 312 9.39 -13.97 19.88
C HIS A 312 9.65 -12.65 19.13
N SER A 313 8.60 -11.86 18.92
CA SER A 313 8.67 -10.64 18.10
C SER A 313 8.96 -9.41 18.96
N HIS A 314 8.33 -9.28 20.13
CA HIS A 314 8.40 -8.08 20.97
C HIS A 314 9.27 -8.25 22.22
N HIS A 315 9.46 -9.48 22.72
CA HIS A 315 10.05 -9.76 24.03
C HIS A 315 11.00 -10.97 24.03
N LYS A 316 12.04 -10.93 23.18
CA LYS A 316 13.00 -12.04 22.96
C LYS A 316 13.56 -12.70 24.24
N PRO A 317 13.95 -11.96 25.31
CA PRO A 317 14.44 -12.60 26.53
C PRO A 317 13.41 -13.53 27.19
N LEU A 318 12.13 -13.15 27.18
CA LEU A 318 11.06 -13.99 27.70
C LEU A 318 10.84 -15.23 26.84
N ALA A 319 11.01 -15.12 25.52
CA ALA A 319 10.95 -16.27 24.62
C ALA A 319 12.10 -17.27 24.87
N TRP A 320 13.31 -16.79 25.17
CA TRP A 320 14.42 -17.67 25.55
C TRP A 320 14.19 -18.39 26.88
N ILE A 321 13.62 -17.71 27.87
CA ILE A 321 13.21 -18.35 29.12
C ILE A 321 12.11 -19.39 28.85
N ALA A 322 11.15 -19.08 27.98
CA ALA A 322 10.09 -20.01 27.58
C ALA A 322 10.65 -21.31 26.96
N ALA A 323 11.78 -21.25 26.24
CA ALA A 323 12.43 -22.40 25.63
C ALA A 323 13.04 -23.40 26.64
N ILE A 324 13.15 -23.04 27.91
CA ILE A 324 13.62 -23.94 28.98
C ILE A 324 12.54 -24.99 29.32
N PHE A 325 11.25 -24.64 29.23
CA PHE A 325 10.17 -25.51 29.67
C PHE A 325 10.03 -26.82 28.87
N PRO A 326 10.20 -26.87 27.54
CA PRO A 326 10.24 -28.12 26.79
C PRO A 326 11.41 -29.03 27.22
N VAL A 327 12.56 -28.45 27.59
CA VAL A 327 13.71 -29.20 28.11
C VAL A 327 13.36 -29.81 29.47
N LEU A 328 12.74 -29.05 30.37
CA LEU A 328 12.28 -29.55 31.67
C LEU A 328 11.19 -30.63 31.54
N SER A 329 10.26 -30.48 30.60
CA SER A 329 9.28 -31.53 30.28
C SER A 329 9.97 -32.80 29.79
N THR A 330 10.95 -32.66 28.89
CA THR A 330 11.69 -33.80 28.35
C THR A 330 12.47 -34.51 29.46
N ALA A 331 13.16 -33.76 30.31
CA ALA A 331 13.85 -34.30 31.48
C ALA A 331 12.89 -35.02 32.44
N THR A 332 11.66 -34.52 32.61
CA THR A 332 10.60 -35.18 33.40
C THR A 332 10.21 -36.53 32.80
N VAL A 333 9.97 -36.58 31.48
CA VAL A 333 9.61 -37.80 30.77
C VAL A 333 10.75 -38.83 30.87
N VAL A 334 11.98 -38.40 30.64
CA VAL A 334 13.17 -39.27 30.77
C VAL A 334 13.31 -39.80 32.19
N ALA A 335 13.19 -38.95 33.21
CA ALA A 335 13.27 -39.38 34.61
C ALA A 335 12.17 -40.40 34.97
N ASN A 336 10.97 -40.26 34.41
CA ASN A 336 9.87 -41.20 34.62
C ASN A 336 10.13 -42.55 33.93
N ILE A 337 10.60 -42.53 32.68
CA ILE A 337 10.96 -43.75 31.93
C ILE A 337 12.11 -44.50 32.61
N LEU A 338 13.09 -43.79 33.18
CA LEU A 338 14.19 -44.37 33.96
C LEU A 338 13.74 -44.92 35.33
N GLY A 339 12.44 -44.91 35.64
CA GLY A 339 11.87 -45.48 36.87
C GLY A 339 12.02 -44.60 38.11
N SER A 340 12.53 -43.38 37.97
CA SER A 340 12.70 -42.44 39.09
C SER A 340 11.44 -41.61 39.31
N VAL A 341 10.42 -42.21 39.90
CA VAL A 341 9.10 -41.57 40.12
C VAL A 341 9.19 -40.32 40.99
N THR A 342 9.94 -40.37 42.08
CA THR A 342 10.06 -39.22 43.01
C THR A 342 10.71 -38.02 42.32
N ILE A 343 11.74 -38.27 41.51
CA ILE A 343 12.45 -37.23 40.74
C ILE A 343 11.52 -36.68 39.67
N SER A 344 10.91 -37.54 38.85
CA SER A 344 10.00 -37.09 37.79
C SER A 344 8.78 -36.33 38.34
N THR A 345 8.18 -36.77 39.45
CA THR A 345 7.04 -36.07 40.05
C THR A 345 7.45 -34.70 40.61
N SER A 346 8.60 -34.63 41.29
CA SER A 346 9.13 -33.37 41.81
C SER A 346 9.48 -32.40 40.67
N LEU A 347 10.08 -32.92 39.60
CA LEU A 347 10.42 -32.14 38.42
C LEU A 347 9.16 -31.65 37.71
N ALA A 348 8.16 -32.50 37.49
CA ALA A 348 6.88 -32.12 36.90
C ALA A 348 6.20 -30.99 37.69
N LEU A 349 6.13 -31.13 39.01
CA LEU A 349 5.52 -30.13 39.89
C LEU A 349 6.28 -28.80 39.84
N PHE A 350 7.61 -28.86 39.90
CA PHE A 350 8.46 -27.69 39.73
C PHE A 350 8.23 -27.03 38.36
N THR A 351 8.18 -27.81 37.28
CA THR A 351 7.97 -27.32 35.93
C THR A 351 6.61 -26.65 35.75
N ILE A 352 5.52 -27.25 36.23
CA ILE A 352 4.16 -26.68 36.10
C ILE A 352 4.01 -25.42 36.96
N SER A 353 4.53 -25.44 38.19
CA SER A 353 4.45 -24.29 39.10
C SER A 353 5.30 -23.11 38.61
N SER A 354 6.52 -23.39 38.14
CA SER A 354 7.39 -22.36 37.54
C SER A 354 6.86 -21.86 36.21
N PHE A 355 6.18 -22.70 35.42
CA PHE A 355 5.50 -22.29 34.18
C PHE A 355 4.33 -21.36 34.47
N ALA A 356 3.50 -21.67 35.47
CA ALA A 356 2.41 -20.81 35.90
C ALA A 356 2.94 -19.45 36.40
N ALA A 357 4.02 -19.46 37.18
CA ALA A 357 4.68 -18.25 37.66
C ALA A 357 5.31 -17.42 36.51
N PHE A 358 5.96 -18.09 35.55
CA PHE A 358 6.51 -17.46 34.35
C PHE A 358 5.40 -16.80 33.51
N SER A 359 4.29 -17.51 33.28
CA SER A 359 3.21 -17.00 32.44
C SER A 359 2.45 -15.85 33.11
N LEU A 360 2.31 -15.88 34.43
CA LEU A 360 1.85 -14.73 35.22
C LEU A 360 2.81 -13.53 35.07
N PHE A 361 4.11 -13.77 35.21
CA PHE A 361 5.11 -12.72 35.06
C PHE A 361 5.12 -12.12 33.65
N ALA A 362 5.12 -12.96 32.62
CA ALA A 362 5.13 -12.54 31.22
C ALA A 362 3.87 -11.74 30.87
N SER A 363 2.68 -12.21 31.28
CA SER A 363 1.42 -11.50 31.05
C SER A 363 1.37 -10.15 31.79
N LEU A 364 1.83 -10.11 33.05
CA LEU A 364 1.92 -8.85 33.79
C LEU A 364 2.92 -7.88 33.15
N TYR A 365 4.06 -8.38 32.69
CA TYR A 365 5.06 -7.58 32.00
C TYR A 365 4.50 -6.95 30.70
N CYS A 366 3.83 -7.75 29.86
CA CYS A 366 3.20 -7.27 28.62
C CYS A 366 2.10 -6.24 28.93
N TYR A 367 1.28 -6.49 29.95
CA TYR A 367 0.26 -5.55 30.40
C TYR A 367 0.86 -4.20 30.84
N LEU A 368 1.92 -4.23 31.64
CA LEU A 368 2.62 -3.02 32.09
C LEU A 368 3.33 -2.28 30.94
N LYS A 369 3.63 -2.95 29.83
CA LYS A 369 4.17 -2.37 28.60
C LYS A 369 3.10 -1.80 27.66
N GLY A 370 1.83 -1.86 28.04
CA GLY A 370 0.72 -1.24 27.30
C GLY A 370 -0.15 -2.22 26.52
N ASP A 371 0.14 -3.53 26.52
CA ASP A 371 -0.76 -4.50 25.92
C ASP A 371 -1.99 -4.74 26.81
N THR A 372 -3.09 -4.05 26.49
CA THR A 372 -4.32 -4.12 27.27
C THR A 372 -5.01 -5.48 27.22
N LEU A 373 -4.77 -6.30 26.18
CA LEU A 373 -5.35 -7.64 26.05
C LEU A 373 -4.79 -8.62 27.09
N SER A 374 -3.52 -8.42 27.46
CA SER A 374 -2.81 -9.25 28.44
C SER A 374 -3.43 -9.25 29.85
N ARG A 375 -4.26 -8.25 30.20
CA ARG A 375 -4.86 -8.13 31.56
C ARG A 375 -5.72 -9.33 31.96
N TYR A 376 -6.44 -9.92 31.00
CA TYR A 376 -7.30 -11.07 31.26
C TYR A 376 -6.47 -12.34 31.46
N PHE A 377 -5.34 -12.44 30.76
CA PHE A 377 -4.34 -13.48 30.96
C PHE A 377 -3.78 -13.45 32.40
N VAL A 378 -3.53 -12.27 32.96
CA VAL A 378 -3.06 -12.13 34.35
C VAL A 378 -4.04 -12.77 35.33
N PHE A 379 -5.34 -12.51 35.22
CA PHE A 379 -6.34 -13.09 36.11
C PHE A 379 -6.41 -14.62 36.00
N GLY A 380 -6.33 -15.17 34.79
CA GLY A 380 -6.31 -16.62 34.59
C GLY A 380 -5.09 -17.28 35.21
N TRP A 381 -3.90 -16.72 34.99
CA TRP A 381 -2.68 -17.26 35.58
C TRP A 381 -2.62 -17.10 37.10
N ILE A 382 -3.25 -16.08 37.69
CA ILE A 382 -3.40 -15.98 39.15
C ILE A 382 -4.23 -17.16 39.68
N SER A 383 -5.39 -17.44 39.08
CA SER A 383 -6.24 -18.53 39.56
C SER A 383 -5.57 -19.90 39.41
N PHE A 384 -4.88 -20.14 38.31
CA PHE A 384 -4.14 -21.39 38.13
C PHE A 384 -2.95 -21.50 39.08
N LEU A 385 -2.14 -20.43 39.23
CA LEU A 385 -0.96 -20.42 40.10
C LEU A 385 -1.33 -20.67 41.57
N LEU A 386 -2.39 -20.03 42.08
CA LEU A 386 -2.86 -20.27 43.45
C LEU A 386 -3.25 -21.74 43.66
N SER A 387 -3.96 -22.33 42.71
CA SER A 387 -4.39 -23.72 42.82
C SER A 387 -3.23 -24.72 42.80
N ILE A 388 -2.26 -24.57 41.87
CA ILE A 388 -1.11 -25.48 41.79
C ILE A 388 -0.15 -25.31 42.97
N LEU A 389 -0.03 -24.09 43.52
CA LEU A 389 0.82 -23.82 44.68
C LEU A 389 0.32 -24.55 45.93
N VAL A 390 -0.99 -24.61 46.16
CA VAL A 390 -1.57 -25.39 47.27
C VAL A 390 -1.25 -26.88 47.13
N VAL A 391 -1.40 -27.44 45.92
CA VAL A 391 -1.03 -28.84 45.63
C VAL A 391 0.47 -29.07 45.83
N ALA A 392 1.31 -28.11 45.44
CA ALA A 392 2.75 -28.20 45.62
C ALA A 392 3.15 -28.20 47.10
N LEU A 393 2.57 -27.29 47.89
CA LEU A 393 2.80 -27.24 49.33
C LEU A 393 2.40 -28.55 50.03
N TYR A 394 1.30 -29.16 49.61
CA TYR A 394 0.90 -30.48 50.11
C TYR A 394 1.90 -31.58 49.72
N PHE A 395 2.34 -31.60 48.46
CA PHE A 395 3.32 -32.58 47.99
C PHE A 395 4.62 -32.53 48.79
N TYR A 396 5.11 -31.32 49.10
CA TYR A 396 6.27 -31.09 49.96
C TYR A 396 5.99 -31.21 51.46
N LYS A 397 4.78 -31.65 51.85
CA LYS A 397 4.34 -31.87 53.24
C LYS A 397 4.40 -30.61 54.12
N LEU A 398 4.32 -29.43 53.51
CA LEU A 398 4.23 -28.14 54.19
C LEU A 398 2.81 -27.81 54.65
N VAL A 399 1.81 -28.39 53.97
CA VAL A 399 0.38 -28.26 54.31
C VAL A 399 -0.19 -29.67 54.53
N PRO A 400 -0.96 -29.90 55.61
CA PRO A 400 -1.62 -31.19 55.83
C PRO A 400 -2.66 -31.47 54.74
N TYR A 401 -2.95 -32.74 54.50
CA TYR A 401 -4.05 -33.10 53.61
C TYR A 401 -5.37 -32.55 54.11
N PHE A 402 -6.20 -32.03 53.20
CA PHE A 402 -7.60 -31.74 53.46
C PHE A 402 -8.48 -32.20 52.28
N PRO A 403 -9.75 -32.59 52.52
CA PRO A 403 -10.68 -32.92 51.45
C PRO A 403 -10.89 -31.69 50.54
N GLY A 404 -10.74 -31.85 49.22
CA GLY A 404 -10.88 -30.75 48.27
C GLY A 404 -9.57 -30.25 47.65
N ILE A 405 -8.41 -30.73 48.11
CA ILE A 405 -7.13 -30.20 47.65
C ILE A 405 -6.88 -30.40 46.14
N ASN A 406 -7.32 -31.52 45.57
CA ASN A 406 -7.16 -31.80 44.15
C ASN A 406 -8.21 -31.03 43.33
N GLU A 407 -9.39 -30.82 43.90
CA GLU A 407 -10.51 -30.08 43.32
C GLU A 407 -10.18 -28.60 43.11
N LEU A 408 -9.31 -28.01 43.95
CA LEU A 408 -8.80 -26.65 43.75
C LEU A 408 -8.14 -26.46 42.39
N LEU A 409 -7.45 -27.49 41.87
CA LEU A 409 -6.79 -27.41 40.56
C LEU A 409 -7.79 -27.35 39.40
N PHE A 410 -8.94 -28.03 39.54
CA PHE A 410 -10.04 -27.95 38.58
C PHE A 410 -10.72 -26.57 38.61
N ILE A 411 -10.94 -26.02 39.81
CA ILE A 411 -11.50 -24.68 39.97
C ILE A 411 -10.54 -23.63 39.41
N GLY A 412 -9.25 -23.71 39.74
CA GLY A 412 -8.21 -22.80 39.25
C GLY A 412 -8.04 -22.86 37.74
N SER A 413 -8.04 -24.06 37.15
CA SER A 413 -8.01 -24.24 35.69
C SER A 413 -9.30 -23.80 35.01
N GLY A 414 -10.47 -24.01 35.61
CA GLY A 414 -11.75 -23.55 35.05
C GLY A 414 -11.84 -22.02 34.99
N LEU A 415 -11.39 -21.34 36.06
CA LEU A 415 -11.27 -19.89 36.08
C LEU A 415 -10.23 -19.38 35.07
N ASP A 416 -9.10 -20.07 34.95
CA ASP A 416 -8.08 -19.78 33.94
C ASP A 416 -8.65 -19.84 32.52
N ILE A 417 -9.33 -20.94 32.17
CA ILE A 417 -10.00 -21.09 30.87
C ILE A 417 -11.02 -19.97 30.64
N LEU A 418 -11.79 -19.59 31.65
CA LEU A 418 -12.80 -18.53 31.56
C LEU A 418 -12.14 -17.16 31.26
N PHE A 419 -11.12 -16.78 32.03
CA PHE A 419 -10.44 -15.51 31.83
C PHE A 419 -9.65 -15.46 30.51
N ILE A 420 -8.98 -16.55 30.14
CA ILE A 420 -8.29 -16.65 28.85
C ILE A 420 -9.30 -16.64 27.69
N SER A 421 -10.47 -17.29 27.81
CA SER A 421 -11.55 -17.20 26.80
C SER A 421 -11.93 -15.75 26.54
N PHE A 422 -12.05 -14.96 27.61
CA PHE A 422 -12.34 -13.54 27.51
C PHE A 422 -11.19 -12.77 26.84
N ALA A 423 -9.94 -13.09 27.18
CA ALA A 423 -8.76 -12.52 26.53
C ALA A 423 -8.78 -12.76 25.00
N VAL A 424 -9.06 -14.00 24.60
CA VAL A 424 -9.17 -14.39 23.19
C VAL A 424 -10.34 -13.66 22.53
N ALA A 425 -11.51 -13.57 23.17
CA ALA A 425 -12.66 -12.83 22.65
C ALA A 425 -12.34 -11.35 22.36
N GLN A 426 -11.61 -10.69 23.27
CA GLN A 426 -11.17 -9.31 23.05
C GLN A 426 -10.13 -9.19 21.93
N PHE A 427 -9.21 -10.18 21.84
CA PHE A 427 -8.28 -10.26 20.72
C PHE A 427 -9.02 -10.36 19.38
N ILE A 428 -10.10 -11.17 19.28
CA ILE A 428 -10.94 -11.27 18.07
C ILE A 428 -11.51 -9.90 17.71
N LYS A 429 -12.11 -9.24 18.71
CA LYS A 429 -12.77 -7.95 18.52
C LYS A 429 -11.77 -6.91 18.02
N GLN A 430 -10.57 -6.88 18.58
CA GLN A 430 -9.52 -5.97 18.15
C GLN A 430 -9.04 -6.28 16.72
N GLN A 431 -8.76 -7.55 16.40
CA GLN A 431 -8.31 -7.93 15.05
C GLN A 431 -9.37 -7.67 13.98
N THR A 432 -10.64 -7.89 14.31
CA THR A 432 -11.76 -7.62 13.39
C THR A 432 -11.90 -6.13 13.14
N LYS A 433 -11.74 -5.30 14.19
CA LYS A 433 -11.76 -3.84 14.08
C LYS A 433 -10.59 -3.31 13.23
N GLU A 434 -9.37 -3.76 13.50
CA GLU A 434 -8.18 -3.39 12.72
C GLU A 434 -8.34 -3.78 11.24
N LYS A 435 -8.88 -4.97 10.97
CA LYS A 435 -9.16 -5.41 9.60
C LYS A 435 -10.22 -4.54 8.92
N GLN A 436 -11.30 -4.20 9.62
CA GLN A 436 -12.37 -3.36 9.09
C GLN A 436 -11.87 -1.94 8.79
N GLU A 437 -11.06 -1.34 9.67
CA GLU A 437 -10.45 -0.02 9.46
C GLU A 437 -9.54 -0.01 8.22
N LEU A 438 -8.78 -1.09 7.98
CA LEU A 438 -7.96 -1.23 6.78
C LEU A 438 -8.80 -1.39 5.50
N GLU A 439 -9.91 -2.14 5.57
CA GLU A 439 -10.85 -2.28 4.44
C GLU A 439 -11.54 -0.95 4.13
N GLU A 440 -11.98 -0.20 5.14
CA GLU A 440 -12.58 1.14 4.98
C GLU A 440 -11.58 2.13 4.37
N ALA A 441 -10.32 2.14 4.84
CA ALA A 441 -9.27 2.98 4.27
C ALA A 441 -8.97 2.60 2.80
N ALA A 442 -8.97 1.31 2.48
CA ALA A 442 -8.79 0.83 1.10
C ALA A 442 -9.96 1.24 0.19
N ILE A 443 -11.20 1.16 0.68
CA ILE A 443 -12.39 1.62 -0.05
C ILE A 443 -12.33 3.13 -0.28
N HIS A 444 -11.95 3.91 0.74
CA HIS A 444 -11.78 5.36 0.60
C HIS A 444 -10.72 5.71 -0.45
N PHE A 445 -9.55 5.07 -0.36
CA PHE A 445 -8.48 5.26 -1.35
C PHE A 445 -8.91 4.88 -2.77
N MET A 446 -9.66 3.77 -2.92
CA MET A 446 -10.19 3.36 -4.20
C MET A 446 -11.16 4.40 -4.79
N LYS A 447 -12.02 4.98 -3.93
CA LYS A 447 -12.98 6.01 -4.35
C LYS A 447 -12.27 7.30 -4.80
N GLU A 448 -11.28 7.76 -4.04
CA GLU A 448 -10.47 8.93 -4.40
C GLU A 448 -9.73 8.72 -5.73
N SER A 449 -9.17 7.52 -5.94
CA SER A 449 -8.56 7.15 -7.22
C SER A 449 -9.56 7.13 -8.38
N GLN A 450 -10.81 6.70 -8.15
CA GLN A 450 -11.86 6.76 -9.17
C GLN A 450 -12.26 8.20 -9.51
N GLU A 451 -12.46 9.05 -8.50
CA GLU A 451 -12.79 10.47 -8.70
C GLU A 451 -11.66 11.18 -9.47
N MET A 452 -10.39 10.88 -9.13
CA MET A 452 -9.24 11.40 -9.87
C MET A 452 -9.20 10.94 -11.33
N LEU A 453 -9.51 9.67 -11.59
CA LEU A 453 -9.62 9.13 -12.95
C LEU A 453 -10.74 9.81 -13.73
N GLU A 454 -11.88 10.07 -13.10
CA GLU A 454 -12.99 10.78 -13.75
C GLU A 454 -12.62 12.23 -14.09
N VAL A 455 -11.96 12.94 -13.18
CA VAL A 455 -11.43 14.29 -13.44
C VAL A 455 -10.37 14.27 -14.55
N GLN A 456 -9.48 13.27 -14.58
CA GLN A 456 -8.51 13.10 -15.67
C GLN A 456 -9.21 12.85 -17.00
N ASN A 457 -10.22 11.98 -17.04
CA ASN A 457 -10.99 11.70 -18.25
C ASN A 457 -11.72 12.96 -18.75
N GLN A 458 -12.40 13.69 -17.87
CA GLN A 458 -13.07 14.96 -18.24
C GLN A 458 -12.06 16.01 -18.75
N THR A 459 -10.89 16.10 -18.11
CA THR A 459 -9.81 17.00 -18.57
C THR A 459 -9.29 16.57 -19.93
N LEU A 460 -9.12 15.27 -20.15
CA LEU A 460 -8.70 14.71 -21.44
C LEU A 460 -9.74 14.99 -22.52
N GLU A 461 -11.02 14.76 -22.26
CA GLU A 461 -12.11 15.07 -23.20
C GLU A 461 -12.15 16.55 -23.55
N ARG A 462 -12.02 17.44 -22.56
CA ARG A 462 -11.94 18.89 -22.80
C ARG A 462 -10.74 19.24 -23.69
N LEU A 463 -9.55 18.72 -23.37
CA LEU A 463 -8.33 18.97 -24.15
C LEU A 463 -8.44 18.41 -25.58
N VAL A 464 -9.05 17.23 -25.74
CA VAL A 464 -9.30 16.63 -27.06
C VAL A 464 -10.24 17.51 -27.87
N ASN A 465 -11.32 18.01 -27.29
CA ASN A 465 -12.25 18.92 -27.98
C ASN A 465 -11.57 20.25 -28.35
N GLU A 466 -10.85 20.89 -27.42
CA GLU A 466 -10.09 22.12 -27.67
C GLU A 466 -9.09 21.93 -28.82
N ARG A 467 -8.33 20.82 -28.82
CA ARG A 467 -7.39 20.52 -29.92
C ARG A 467 -8.08 20.19 -31.23
N THR A 468 -9.28 19.59 -31.17
CA THR A 468 -10.06 19.30 -32.37
C THR A 468 -10.59 20.59 -33.00
N GLU A 469 -11.09 21.53 -32.20
CA GLU A 469 -11.53 22.86 -32.66
C GLU A 469 -10.35 23.68 -33.23
N GLU A 470 -9.20 23.67 -32.56
CA GLU A 470 -7.98 24.34 -33.04
C GLU A 470 -7.54 23.78 -34.40
N VAL A 471 -7.51 22.44 -34.55
CA VAL A 471 -7.15 21.79 -35.82
C VAL A 471 -8.19 22.08 -36.91
N GLN A 472 -9.48 22.12 -36.58
CA GLN A 472 -10.54 22.46 -37.52
C GLN A 472 -10.38 23.91 -38.03
N THR A 473 -10.13 24.85 -37.11
CA THR A 473 -9.89 26.26 -37.45
C THR A 473 -8.65 26.41 -38.33
N GLN A 474 -7.54 25.75 -37.97
CA GLN A 474 -6.33 25.75 -38.80
C GLN A 474 -6.57 25.14 -40.18
N ASN A 475 -7.38 24.09 -40.29
CA ASN A 475 -7.75 23.50 -41.58
C ASN A 475 -8.60 24.46 -42.42
N GLU A 476 -9.51 25.22 -41.81
CA GLU A 476 -10.33 26.24 -42.50
C GLU A 476 -9.45 27.42 -42.97
N GLU A 477 -8.55 27.92 -42.13
CA GLU A 477 -7.56 28.93 -42.51
C GLU A 477 -6.64 28.45 -43.64
N LEU A 478 -6.16 27.20 -43.56
CA LEU A 478 -5.38 26.56 -44.62
C LEU A 478 -6.16 26.44 -45.92
N ALA A 479 -7.45 26.06 -45.85
CA ALA A 479 -8.32 25.98 -47.02
C ALA A 479 -8.52 27.37 -47.65
N GLN A 480 -8.77 28.40 -46.85
CA GLN A 480 -8.88 29.78 -47.34
C GLN A 480 -7.57 30.25 -47.98
N SER A 481 -6.42 30.05 -47.32
CA SER A 481 -5.11 30.43 -47.86
C SER A 481 -4.80 29.68 -49.16
N ARG A 482 -5.19 28.39 -49.26
CA ARG A 482 -5.07 27.62 -50.49
C ARG A 482 -5.93 28.20 -51.62
N ASP A 483 -7.17 28.58 -51.32
CA ASP A 483 -8.08 29.13 -52.33
C ASP A 483 -7.64 30.54 -52.77
N GLU A 484 -7.12 31.37 -51.86
CA GLU A 484 -6.47 32.65 -52.19
C GLU A 484 -5.22 32.46 -53.07
N LEU A 485 -4.37 31.48 -52.75
CA LEU A 485 -3.22 31.12 -53.58
C LEU A 485 -3.63 30.61 -54.97
N MET A 486 -4.74 29.87 -55.07
CA MET A 486 -5.28 29.46 -56.37
C MET A 486 -5.75 30.67 -57.19
N ALA A 487 -6.50 31.59 -56.58
CA ALA A 487 -6.93 32.82 -57.26
C ALA A 487 -5.75 33.71 -57.70
N GLN A 488 -4.72 33.84 -56.85
CA GLN A 488 -3.48 34.54 -57.23
C GLN A 488 -2.77 33.85 -58.39
N ARG A 489 -2.72 32.52 -58.40
CA ARG A 489 -2.11 31.74 -59.48
C ARG A 489 -2.86 31.94 -60.80
N GLU A 490 -4.18 31.88 -60.78
CA GLU A 490 -5.02 32.15 -61.97
C GLU A 490 -4.84 33.59 -62.48
N HIS A 491 -4.78 34.58 -61.56
CA HIS A 491 -4.52 35.96 -61.93
C HIS A 491 -3.13 36.15 -62.55
N LEU A 492 -2.09 35.54 -61.98
CA LEU A 492 -0.74 35.55 -62.53
C LEU A 492 -0.69 34.90 -63.91
N GLU A 493 -1.41 33.79 -64.11
CA GLU A 493 -1.50 33.11 -65.40
C GLU A 493 -2.17 33.98 -66.46
N SER A 494 -3.25 34.70 -66.09
CA SER A 494 -3.90 35.70 -66.94
C SER A 494 -2.98 36.88 -67.26
N GLN A 495 -2.26 37.43 -66.26
CA GLN A 495 -1.27 38.49 -66.49
C GLN A 495 -0.16 38.05 -67.43
N ASN A 496 0.36 36.83 -67.26
CA ASN A 496 1.38 36.28 -68.15
C ASN A 496 0.88 36.19 -69.60
N GLN A 497 -0.35 35.71 -69.83
CA GLN A 497 -0.96 35.69 -71.17
C GLN A 497 -1.11 37.10 -71.77
N ILE A 498 -1.50 38.09 -70.96
CA ILE A 498 -1.59 39.48 -71.40
C ILE A 498 -0.21 40.03 -71.76
N ILE A 499 0.80 39.79 -70.93
CA ILE A 499 2.19 40.21 -71.20
C ILE A 499 2.70 39.57 -72.50
N GLU A 500 2.46 38.28 -72.73
CA GLU A 500 2.81 37.62 -74.00
C GLU A 500 2.12 38.30 -75.19
N SER A 501 0.83 38.63 -75.08
CA SER A 501 0.11 39.33 -76.14
C SER A 501 0.65 40.75 -76.39
N GLN A 502 1.02 41.48 -75.34
CA GLN A 502 1.61 42.82 -75.43
C GLN A 502 3.00 42.77 -76.05
N TYR A 503 3.80 41.75 -75.71
CA TYR A 503 5.11 41.54 -76.27
C TYR A 503 5.04 41.33 -77.79
N GLU A 504 4.10 40.51 -78.27
CA GLU A 504 3.87 40.30 -79.71
C GLU A 504 3.36 41.55 -80.43
N GLN A 505 2.49 42.34 -79.80
CA GLN A 505 2.03 43.62 -80.35
C GLN A 505 3.18 44.64 -80.48
N LEU A 506 4.00 44.78 -79.44
CA LEU A 506 5.16 45.67 -79.43
C LEU A 506 6.17 45.31 -80.52
N LYS A 507 6.43 44.02 -80.68
CA LYS A 507 7.32 43.49 -81.74
C LYS A 507 6.79 43.86 -83.12
N THR A 508 5.51 43.58 -83.38
CA THR A 508 4.85 43.92 -84.66
C THR A 508 4.85 45.42 -84.93
N LEU A 509 4.64 46.25 -83.90
CA LEU A 509 4.66 47.70 -84.02
C LEU A 509 6.06 48.24 -84.34
N SER A 510 7.09 47.70 -83.70
CA SER A 510 8.48 48.06 -83.97
C SER A 510 8.87 47.75 -85.41
N GLU A 511 8.53 46.54 -85.89
CA GLU A 511 8.81 46.12 -87.28
C GLU A 511 8.08 47.01 -88.31
N ASN A 512 6.84 47.43 -88.03
CA ASN A 512 6.09 48.35 -88.90
C ASN A 512 6.67 49.77 -88.90
N LEU A 513 7.11 50.28 -87.74
CA LEU A 513 7.70 51.61 -87.65
C LEU A 513 9.01 51.71 -88.42
N GLU A 514 9.88 50.70 -88.34
CA GLU A 514 11.11 50.66 -89.14
C GLU A 514 10.82 50.72 -90.64
N LYS A 515 9.83 49.95 -91.10
CA LYS A 515 9.42 49.94 -92.51
C LYS A 515 8.88 51.29 -93.00
N ILE A 516 8.08 51.97 -92.18
CA ILE A 516 7.51 53.29 -92.51
C ILE A 516 8.61 54.36 -92.59
N VAL A 517 9.58 54.33 -91.67
CA VAL A 517 10.70 55.26 -91.66
C VAL A 517 11.55 55.09 -92.94
N GLU A 518 11.79 53.85 -93.35
CA GLU A 518 12.54 53.55 -94.58
C GLU A 518 11.81 54.04 -95.85
N GLU A 519 10.50 53.79 -95.97
CA GLU A 519 9.70 54.27 -97.11
C GLU A 519 9.65 55.79 -97.22
N ARG A 520 9.44 56.49 -96.10
CA ARG A 520 9.34 57.96 -96.09
C ARG A 520 10.65 58.65 -96.42
N THR A 521 11.76 58.08 -95.99
CA THR A 521 13.10 58.62 -96.29
C THR A 521 13.41 58.53 -97.78
N LYS A 522 12.98 57.45 -98.45
CA LYS A 522 13.13 57.27 -99.90
C LYS A 522 12.26 58.24 -100.71
N GLN A 523 10.99 58.37 -100.34
CA GLN A 523 10.02 59.20 -101.07
C GLN A 523 10.36 60.70 -101.05
N LEU A 524 10.96 61.17 -99.95
CA LEU A 524 11.39 62.56 -99.80
C LEU A 524 12.57 62.91 -100.72
N SER A 525 13.48 61.95 -100.94
CA SER A 525 14.65 62.14 -101.82
C SER A 525 14.25 62.26 -103.31
N GLU A 526 13.32 61.42 -103.77
CA GLU A 526 12.86 61.40 -105.17
C GLU A 526 12.09 62.66 -105.57
N THR A 527 11.25 63.18 -104.66
CA THR A 527 10.42 64.37 -104.94
C THR A 527 11.26 65.64 -105.08
N ASN A 528 12.30 65.77 -104.26
CA ASN A 528 13.17 66.95 -104.26
C ASN A 528 13.98 67.07 -105.58
N HIS A 529 14.43 65.93 -106.13
CA HIS A 529 15.16 65.92 -107.39
C HIS A 529 14.31 66.35 -108.59
N THR A 530 13.01 66.05 -108.58
CA THR A 530 12.10 66.35 -109.70
C THR A 530 11.74 67.84 -109.77
N LEU A 531 11.54 68.48 -108.62
CA LEU A 531 11.19 69.91 -108.53
C LEU A 531 12.27 70.84 -109.07
N ILE A 532 13.54 70.50 -108.83
CA ILE A 532 14.69 71.29 -109.30
C ILE A 532 14.74 71.36 -110.84
N GLN A 533 14.44 70.24 -111.52
CA GLN A 533 14.50 70.17 -112.98
C GLN A 533 13.40 70.98 -113.69
N GLN A 534 12.18 71.00 -113.13
CA GLN A 534 11.06 71.75 -113.73
C GLN A 534 11.26 73.27 -113.67
N ASN A 535 11.90 73.77 -112.61
CA ASN A 535 12.13 75.20 -112.43
C ASN A 535 13.07 75.77 -113.51
N ILE A 536 14.09 75.01 -113.90
CA ILE A 536 15.09 75.43 -114.91
C ILE A 536 14.46 75.55 -116.31
N GLN A 537 13.54 74.66 -116.70
CA GLN A 537 12.91 74.69 -118.02
C GLN A 537 11.95 75.87 -118.20
N LEU A 538 11.24 76.25 -117.14
CA LEU A 538 10.28 77.37 -117.18
C LEU A 538 10.97 78.71 -117.43
N GLU A 539 12.17 78.91 -116.88
CA GLU A 539 12.91 80.18 -117.02
C GLU A 539 13.46 80.41 -118.44
N GLN A 540 13.92 79.35 -119.12
CA GLN A 540 14.45 79.49 -120.50
C GLN A 540 13.37 79.83 -121.52
N PHE A 541 12.14 79.32 -121.35
CA PHE A 541 11.06 79.52 -122.30
C PHE A 541 10.58 80.98 -122.33
N ALA A 542 10.44 81.59 -121.15
CA ALA A 542 9.92 82.95 -121.01
C ALA A 542 10.89 84.02 -121.57
N TYR A 543 12.21 83.82 -121.44
CA TYR A 543 13.23 84.74 -121.97
C TYR A 543 13.22 84.84 -123.51
N ILE A 544 12.91 83.75 -124.21
CA ILE A 544 12.92 83.72 -125.67
C ILE A 544 11.74 84.49 -126.27
N ILE A 545 10.57 84.49 -125.60
CA ILE A 545 9.36 85.13 -126.13
C ILE A 545 9.45 86.67 -126.04
N ALA A 546 9.95 87.21 -124.93
CA ALA A 546 10.07 88.65 -124.72
C ALA A 546 10.93 89.34 -125.82
N HIS A 547 12.07 88.74 -126.14
CA HIS A 547 13.00 89.31 -127.12
C HIS A 547 12.41 89.37 -128.55
N ASN A 548 11.65 88.36 -128.96
CA ASN A 548 11.16 88.27 -130.34
C ASN A 548 9.95 89.17 -130.63
N LEU A 549 9.18 89.55 -129.60
CA LEU A 549 8.00 90.40 -129.75
C LEU A 549 8.31 91.91 -129.70
N ARG A 550 9.48 92.30 -129.18
CA ARG A 550 9.86 93.72 -128.99
C ARG A 550 9.99 94.49 -130.31
N ALA A 551 10.64 93.90 -131.31
CA ALA A 551 10.92 94.55 -132.59
C ALA A 551 9.64 94.89 -133.40
N PRO A 552 8.67 93.96 -133.58
CA PRO A 552 7.42 94.29 -134.28
C PRO A 552 6.54 95.27 -133.48
N ALA A 553 6.53 95.21 -132.14
CA ALA A 553 5.75 96.13 -131.30
C ALA A 553 6.23 97.60 -131.44
N ALA A 554 7.55 97.82 -131.44
CA ALA A 554 8.12 99.16 -131.66
C ALA A 554 7.82 99.71 -133.07
N GLN A 555 7.78 98.83 -134.08
CA GLN A 555 7.41 99.22 -135.45
C GLN A 555 5.95 99.65 -135.56
N LEU A 556 5.02 98.96 -134.90
CA LEU A 556 3.61 99.35 -134.83
C LEU A 556 3.45 100.71 -134.15
N LEU A 557 4.19 100.95 -133.06
CA LEU A 557 4.12 102.23 -132.35
C LEU A 557 4.65 103.38 -133.20
N GLY A 558 5.78 103.17 -133.88
CA GLY A 558 6.39 104.15 -134.78
C GLY A 558 5.47 104.50 -135.95
N LEU A 559 4.86 103.50 -136.59
CA LEU A 559 3.87 103.74 -137.65
C LEU A 559 2.64 104.49 -137.12
N SER A 560 2.18 104.20 -135.90
CA SER A 560 1.03 104.91 -135.29
C SER A 560 1.32 106.39 -135.04
N ASN A 561 2.57 106.74 -134.73
CA ASN A 561 2.96 108.13 -134.46
C ASN A 561 3.22 108.96 -135.72
N ILE A 562 3.38 108.33 -136.89
CA ILE A 562 3.60 109.02 -138.18
C ILE A 562 2.27 109.46 -138.82
N PHE A 563 1.13 108.90 -138.40
CA PHE A 563 -0.18 109.33 -138.92
C PHE A 563 -0.56 110.72 -138.39
N ASP A 564 -0.46 111.73 -139.25
CA ASP A 564 -0.76 113.13 -138.97
C ASP A 564 -2.29 113.36 -138.89
N TYR A 565 -2.75 113.79 -137.71
CA TYR A 565 -4.15 114.02 -137.34
C TYR A 565 -4.89 115.02 -138.24
N ASN A 566 -4.15 115.84 -139.00
CA ASN A 566 -4.71 116.95 -139.75
C ASN A 566 -5.24 116.58 -141.15
N THR A 567 -5.22 115.29 -141.53
CA THR A 567 -5.66 114.82 -142.87
C THR A 567 -6.81 113.80 -142.85
N ALA A 568 -7.34 113.44 -141.69
CA ALA A 568 -8.43 112.46 -141.60
C ALA A 568 -9.79 113.09 -141.92
N HIS A 569 -10.50 112.54 -142.92
CA HIS A 569 -11.76 113.09 -143.44
C HIS A 569 -13.03 112.47 -142.82
N ALA A 570 -12.91 111.48 -141.91
CA ALA A 570 -14.06 110.86 -141.23
C ALA A 570 -13.85 110.73 -139.70
N PRO A 571 -14.88 111.00 -138.85
CA PRO A 571 -14.79 110.89 -137.39
C PRO A 571 -14.45 109.50 -136.85
N GLN A 572 -14.65 108.44 -137.64
CA GLN A 572 -14.37 107.05 -137.26
C GLN A 572 -12.88 106.69 -137.32
N ASP A 573 -12.09 107.42 -138.12
CA ASP A 573 -10.66 107.12 -138.33
C ASP A 573 -9.80 107.54 -137.12
N VAL A 574 -10.22 108.57 -136.39
CA VAL A 574 -9.51 109.11 -135.22
C VAL A 574 -9.56 108.13 -134.04
N GLU A 575 -10.69 107.47 -133.80
CA GLU A 575 -10.85 106.53 -132.68
C GLU A 575 -10.12 105.21 -132.95
N LEU A 576 -10.07 104.76 -134.20
CA LEU A 576 -9.33 103.54 -134.60
C LEU A 576 -7.82 103.71 -134.43
N ILE A 577 -7.29 104.88 -134.82
CA ILE A 577 -5.87 105.23 -134.65
C ILE A 577 -5.52 105.36 -133.15
N ARG A 578 -6.41 105.94 -132.35
CA ARG A 578 -6.26 106.02 -130.88
C ARG A 578 -6.21 104.63 -130.23
N LEU A 579 -7.08 103.71 -130.67
CA LEU A 579 -7.10 102.33 -130.20
C LEU A 579 -5.86 101.53 -130.63
N ILE A 580 -5.37 101.71 -131.86
CA ILE A 580 -4.13 101.06 -132.32
C ILE A 580 -2.93 101.55 -131.52
N LYS A 581 -2.86 102.87 -131.26
CA LYS A 581 -1.81 103.45 -130.41
C LYS A 581 -1.87 102.88 -129.00
N GLN A 582 -3.05 102.90 -128.38
CA GLN A 582 -3.24 102.38 -127.02
C GLN A 582 -2.94 100.88 -126.91
N SER A 583 -3.39 100.04 -127.84
CA SER A 583 -3.03 98.61 -127.84
C SER A 583 -1.55 98.35 -128.13
N SER A 584 -0.86 99.22 -128.87
CA SER A 584 0.58 99.09 -129.10
C SER A 584 1.38 99.49 -127.86
N ASP A 585 0.95 100.52 -127.12
CA ASP A 585 1.55 100.93 -125.85
C ASP A 585 1.36 99.83 -124.78
N ASP A 586 0.14 99.28 -124.64
CA ASP A 586 -0.17 98.18 -123.70
C ASP A 586 0.67 96.91 -123.98
N LEU A 587 0.89 96.59 -125.26
CA LEU A 587 1.73 95.46 -125.67
C LEU A 587 3.21 95.68 -125.32
N MET A 588 3.72 96.90 -125.49
CA MET A 588 5.10 97.22 -125.13
C MET A 588 5.31 97.17 -123.61
N GLN A 589 4.35 97.65 -122.83
CA GLN A 589 4.40 97.56 -121.37
C GLN A 589 4.37 96.10 -120.88
N ALA A 590 3.50 95.26 -121.43
CA ALA A 590 3.43 93.84 -121.06
C ALA A 590 4.73 93.06 -121.37
N ILE A 591 5.42 93.41 -122.47
CA ILE A 591 6.74 92.82 -122.79
C ILE A 591 7.80 93.32 -121.80
N HIS A 592 7.72 94.58 -121.36
CA HIS A 592 8.65 95.14 -120.40
C HIS A 592 8.52 94.49 -119.01
N ASP A 593 7.29 94.30 -118.53
CA ASP A 593 6.99 93.63 -117.26
C ASP A 593 7.42 92.15 -117.28
N LEU A 594 7.31 91.47 -118.43
CA LEU A 594 7.76 90.08 -118.58
C LEU A 594 9.28 89.97 -118.45
N ASP A 595 10.03 90.94 -118.98
CA ASP A 595 11.49 90.98 -118.86
C ASP A 595 11.95 91.28 -117.43
N GLU A 596 11.27 92.19 -116.73
CA GLU A 596 11.58 92.52 -115.33
C GLU A 596 11.39 91.30 -114.41
N ILE A 597 10.32 90.52 -114.61
CA ILE A 597 10.07 89.28 -113.85
C ILE A 597 11.14 88.21 -114.13
N LEU A 598 11.68 88.15 -115.35
CA LEU A 598 12.71 87.19 -115.72
C LEU A 598 14.11 87.60 -115.23
N GLU A 599 14.41 88.90 -115.20
CA GLU A 599 15.66 89.39 -114.60
C GLU A 599 15.66 89.28 -113.08
N ILE A 600 14.53 89.55 -112.41
CA ILE A 600 14.41 89.39 -110.94
C ILE A 600 14.57 87.92 -110.52
N LYS A 601 14.16 86.96 -111.35
CA LYS A 601 14.37 85.53 -111.08
C LYS A 601 15.76 85.00 -111.43
N LYS A 602 16.53 85.69 -112.29
CA LYS A 602 17.89 85.30 -112.68
C LYS A 602 18.99 85.64 -111.66
N GLY A 603 18.64 86.11 -110.45
CA GLY A 603 19.55 86.12 -109.30
C GLY A 603 20.95 86.68 -109.61
N GLY A 604 21.01 87.88 -110.17
CA GLY A 604 22.26 88.55 -110.50
C GLY A 604 23.06 88.90 -109.25
N GLN A 605 24.32 88.46 -109.21
CA GLN A 605 25.29 88.76 -108.15
C GLN A 605 25.54 90.27 -108.05
N TYR A 606 25.07 90.90 -106.97
CA TYR A 606 25.32 92.31 -106.67
C TYR A 606 26.75 92.55 -106.15
N THR A 607 27.46 93.53 -106.74
CA THR A 607 28.76 94.05 -106.29
C THR A 607 28.66 95.55 -105.98
N PHE A 608 29.07 95.97 -104.79
CA PHE A 608 28.91 97.34 -104.26
C PHE A 608 30.24 98.15 -104.27
N GLU A 609 30.17 99.47 -104.49
CA GLU A 609 31.30 100.42 -104.39
C GLU A 609 30.90 101.80 -103.81
N TRP A 610 31.86 102.57 -103.28
CA TRP A 610 31.64 103.87 -102.59
C TRP A 610 31.94 105.07 -103.49
N ILE A 611 31.03 106.06 -103.56
CA ILE A 611 31.01 107.17 -104.56
C ILE A 611 30.63 108.51 -103.92
N ASP A 612 31.14 109.62 -104.50
CA ASP A 612 30.92 111.02 -104.11
C ASP A 612 29.63 111.61 -104.72
N LEU A 613 28.68 111.90 -103.85
CA LEU A 613 27.37 112.44 -104.21
C LEU A 613 27.42 113.86 -104.74
N GLU A 614 28.41 114.66 -104.36
CA GLU A 614 28.43 116.08 -104.73
C GLU A 614 28.57 116.26 -106.24
N THR A 615 29.46 115.48 -106.88
CA THR A 615 29.62 115.46 -108.35
C THR A 615 28.37 114.95 -109.06
N VAL A 616 27.79 113.85 -108.57
CA VAL A 616 26.59 113.26 -109.18
C VAL A 616 25.41 114.23 -109.07
N THR A 617 25.32 114.95 -107.96
CA THR A 617 24.23 115.92 -107.75
C THR A 617 24.40 117.15 -108.64
N GLU A 618 25.61 117.69 -108.79
CA GLU A 618 25.87 118.82 -109.71
C GLU A 618 25.60 118.43 -111.18
N GLU A 619 25.95 117.20 -111.60
CA GLU A 619 25.65 116.69 -112.93
C GLU A 619 24.14 116.53 -113.17
N VAL A 620 23.41 116.02 -112.18
CA VAL A 620 21.95 115.88 -112.28
C VAL A 620 21.26 117.25 -112.30
N ILE A 621 21.71 118.20 -111.49
CA ILE A 621 21.18 119.57 -111.50
C ILE A 621 21.46 120.24 -112.85
N ALA A 622 22.66 120.08 -113.41
CA ALA A 622 22.98 120.59 -114.75
C ALA A 622 22.13 119.91 -115.84
N ALA A 623 21.88 118.60 -115.74
CA ALA A 623 21.03 117.88 -116.69
C ALA A 623 19.56 118.34 -116.65
N LEU A 624 19.09 118.82 -115.49
CA LEU A 624 17.73 119.30 -115.29
C LEU A 624 17.59 120.83 -115.40
N GLU A 625 18.70 121.57 -115.59
CA GLU A 625 18.76 123.04 -115.53
C GLU A 625 17.79 123.71 -116.52
N GLN A 626 17.66 123.16 -117.74
CA GLN A 626 16.74 123.68 -118.74
C GLN A 626 15.25 123.48 -118.37
N GLU A 627 14.89 122.33 -117.78
CA GLU A 627 13.52 122.01 -117.32
C GLU A 627 13.13 122.86 -116.08
N ILE A 628 14.10 123.17 -115.20
CA ILE A 628 13.91 124.11 -114.09
C ILE A 628 13.61 125.53 -114.63
N GLU A 629 14.36 126.07 -115.60
CA GLU A 629 14.13 127.41 -116.18
C GLU A 629 12.81 127.55 -116.98
N GLU A 630 12.45 126.59 -117.84
CA GLU A 630 11.22 126.69 -118.66
C GLU A 630 9.93 126.67 -117.84
N SER A 631 9.94 125.98 -116.69
CA SER A 631 8.79 125.92 -115.79
C SER A 631 8.54 127.23 -115.03
N LYS A 632 9.45 128.20 -115.09
CA LYS A 632 9.46 129.39 -114.22
C LYS A 632 9.36 129.04 -112.72
N ALA A 633 9.81 127.85 -112.31
CA ALA A 633 9.99 127.46 -110.92
C ALA A 633 11.45 127.67 -110.51
N ILE A 634 11.98 128.83 -110.85
CA ILE A 634 12.61 129.67 -109.84
C ILE A 634 11.78 130.95 -109.74
#